data_AF-A0A182KD61-F1
#
_entry.id   AF-A0A182KD61-F1
#
_cell.length_a   1.000
_cell.length_b   1.000
_cell.length_c   1.000
_cell.angle_alpha   90.00
_cell.angle_beta   90.00
_cell.angle_gamma   90.00
#
_symmetry.space_group_name_H-M   'P 1'
#
loop_
_entity.id
_entity.type
_entity.pdbx_description
1 polymer ?
#
loop_
_entity_poly.entity_id
_entity_poly.type
_entity_poly.pdbx_seq_one_letter_code
_entity_poly.pdbx_strand_id
1 'polypeptide(L)'
;MQNQKPVLHILVVGFHHKKGCQVEFSYPPLVAGTEGKSECPSGWKYLPTLALPDGSHNFSNDFVCFNLPSLTDPEQSVYGISCYRQIALEEVKIRTADLTRSTVQKSVCTLLSLPIYGYVEVKLSLIAQAFFEQGDFSATEILVKAYEQLNACLVSLEPQEIGSTRLHFVGVPLRDLLLKWRHKILILFKLLLLQKRVVCFGSPVHPTCALILGIASLHPELISKGFQQVACVKTSRPMSPMPTFSTPVEEQIGDDSASPFKTTLPSIVTEQEANEPQHGPIATGREADELLNDPDGRSIASAREAHLDEMTTSSSSPSSASSMEAAGSGTGSNQRLPAATLMRETSVDTIASNFSSLYAIEPSEWGAPLRIFHEGVLCLPYISLPYMDLLTDPSVKGYIIGASNVLFQHKRQLADVMIDVESTI
;
A
#
# COMPACT_ATOMS: atom_id res chain seq x y z
N MET A 1 4.70 16.04 17.10
CA MET A 1 4.29 16.13 15.68
C MET A 1 3.75 17.50 15.24
N GLN A 2 3.57 18.49 16.13
CA GLN A 2 2.81 19.74 15.84
C GLN A 2 3.44 20.78 14.89
N ASN A 3 4.56 20.52 14.22
CA ASN A 3 5.25 21.54 13.38
C ASN A 3 5.75 21.04 12.01
N GLN A 4 5.36 19.83 11.57
CA GLN A 4 5.80 19.32 10.26
C GLN A 4 4.81 19.71 9.17
N LYS A 5 5.33 20.21 8.03
CA LYS A 5 4.50 20.58 6.88
C LYS A 5 3.77 19.34 6.31
N PRO A 6 2.50 19.45 5.88
CA PRO A 6 1.76 18.36 5.24
C PRO A 6 2.42 17.83 3.96
N VAL A 7 2.90 18.74 3.11
CA VAL A 7 3.72 18.40 1.94
C VAL A 7 5.19 18.58 2.30
N LEU A 8 5.94 17.49 2.23
CA LEU A 8 7.36 17.44 2.56
C LEU A 8 8.23 17.87 1.38
N HIS A 9 7.94 17.35 0.19
CA HIS A 9 8.70 17.62 -1.04
C HIS A 9 7.79 17.55 -2.27
N ILE A 10 8.10 18.35 -3.30
CA ILE A 10 7.62 18.18 -4.68
C ILE A 10 8.82 17.88 -5.58
N LEU A 11 8.70 16.93 -6.50
CA LEU A 11 9.79 16.36 -7.28
C LEU A 11 9.41 16.30 -8.77
N VAL A 12 10.44 16.30 -9.62
CA VAL A 12 10.35 15.81 -11.00
C VAL A 12 11.19 14.56 -11.11
N VAL A 13 10.59 13.49 -11.63
CA VAL A 13 11.30 12.26 -11.99
C VAL A 13 11.23 12.07 -13.50
N GLY A 14 12.37 11.82 -14.14
CA GLY A 14 12.43 11.54 -15.56
C GLY A 14 13.15 10.23 -15.87
N PHE A 15 13.07 9.80 -17.12
CA PHE A 15 13.72 8.59 -17.59
C PHE A 15 14.92 8.90 -18.49
N HIS A 16 16.11 8.45 -18.09
CA HIS A 16 17.32 8.54 -18.90
C HIS A 16 17.66 7.16 -19.50
N HIS A 17 17.76 7.07 -20.82
CA HIS A 17 17.91 5.80 -21.55
C HIS A 17 19.08 4.89 -21.09
N LYS A 18 20.18 5.46 -20.56
CA LYS A 18 21.31 4.69 -19.96
C LYS A 18 21.23 4.48 -18.44
N LYS A 19 20.55 5.37 -17.72
CA LYS A 19 20.62 5.43 -16.25
C LYS A 19 19.31 5.00 -15.57
N GLY A 20 18.23 4.83 -16.35
CA GLY A 20 16.89 4.55 -15.84
C GLY A 20 16.22 5.80 -15.28
N CYS A 21 15.27 5.60 -14.37
CA CYS A 21 14.53 6.68 -13.71
C CYS A 21 15.44 7.46 -12.76
N GLN A 22 15.38 8.79 -12.81
CA GLN A 22 16.18 9.69 -11.97
C GLN A 22 15.32 10.83 -11.43
N VAL A 23 15.58 11.26 -10.19
CA VAL A 23 15.10 12.56 -9.72
C VAL A 23 15.85 13.62 -10.51
N GLU A 24 15.14 14.52 -11.19
CA GLU A 24 15.74 15.64 -11.92
C GLU A 24 15.70 16.92 -11.08
N PHE A 25 14.61 17.11 -10.33
CA PHE A 25 14.36 18.26 -9.47
C PHE A 25 13.62 17.84 -8.18
N SER A 26 13.87 18.56 -7.09
CA SER A 26 13.14 18.45 -5.83
C SER A 26 13.12 19.77 -5.08
N TYR A 27 11.98 20.09 -4.47
CA TYR A 27 11.81 21.25 -3.61
C TYR A 27 10.88 20.97 -2.42
N PRO A 28 11.29 21.32 -1.19
CA PRO A 28 12.68 21.51 -0.77
C PRO A 28 13.58 20.34 -1.22
N PRO A 29 14.90 20.55 -1.33
CA PRO A 29 15.83 19.48 -1.71
C PRO A 29 15.66 18.22 -0.86
N LEU A 30 15.75 17.04 -1.49
CA LEU A 30 15.68 15.76 -0.77
C LEU A 30 16.89 15.55 0.15
N VAL A 31 18.03 16.14 -0.20
CA VAL A 31 19.24 16.15 0.63
C VAL A 31 19.44 17.56 1.17
N ALA A 32 19.49 17.72 2.49
CA ALA A 32 19.64 19.03 3.09
C ALA A 32 20.95 19.72 2.63
N GLY A 33 20.86 20.99 2.24
CA GLY A 33 22.01 21.82 1.85
C GLY A 33 22.41 21.76 0.38
N THR A 34 21.68 21.04 -0.46
CA THR A 34 21.93 20.96 -1.91
C THR A 34 20.97 21.85 -2.71
N GLU A 35 21.13 21.90 -4.04
CA GLU A 35 20.24 22.62 -4.94
C GLU A 35 18.96 21.85 -5.31
N GLY A 36 18.80 20.61 -4.83
CA GLY A 36 17.64 19.77 -5.17
C GLY A 36 17.65 19.24 -6.60
N LYS A 37 18.79 19.23 -7.30
CA LYS A 37 18.92 18.76 -8.69
C LYS A 37 19.66 17.43 -8.75
N SER A 38 19.11 16.47 -9.51
CA SER A 38 19.78 15.19 -9.81
C SER A 38 20.24 14.38 -8.60
N GLU A 39 19.48 14.41 -7.51
CA GLU A 39 19.86 13.79 -6.24
C GLU A 39 18.76 12.91 -5.64
N CYS A 40 19.17 11.90 -4.89
CA CYS A 40 18.26 11.05 -4.14
C CYS A 40 18.98 10.45 -2.93
N PRO A 41 18.43 10.56 -1.71
CA PRO A 41 19.01 9.95 -0.52
C PRO A 41 19.18 8.43 -0.70
N SER A 42 20.23 7.85 -0.14
CA SER A 42 20.49 6.41 -0.23
C SER A 42 19.33 5.55 0.29
N GLY A 43 18.67 6.01 1.35
CA GLY A 43 17.48 5.41 1.94
C GLY A 43 16.25 5.38 1.01
N TRP A 44 16.26 6.22 -0.03
CA TRP A 44 15.19 6.35 -1.02
C TRP A 44 15.70 6.12 -2.45
N LYS A 45 16.83 5.42 -2.64
CA LYS A 45 17.47 5.21 -3.95
C LYS A 45 16.51 4.78 -5.07
N TYR A 46 15.45 4.03 -4.75
CA TYR A 46 14.46 3.53 -5.71
C TYR A 46 13.18 4.37 -5.80
N LEU A 47 13.08 5.50 -5.10
CA LEU A 47 11.99 6.49 -5.25
C LEU A 47 11.71 6.84 -6.71
N PRO A 48 12.71 7.03 -7.61
CA PRO A 48 12.43 7.31 -9.02
C PRO A 48 11.62 6.21 -9.71
N THR A 49 11.87 4.94 -9.37
CA THR A 49 11.15 3.80 -9.96
C THR A 49 9.76 3.61 -9.35
N LEU A 50 9.50 4.19 -8.18
CA LEU A 50 8.15 4.26 -7.58
C LEU A 50 7.32 5.37 -8.22
N ALA A 51 7.93 6.54 -8.44
CA ALA A 51 7.27 7.70 -9.04
C ALA A 51 7.08 7.60 -10.55
N LEU A 52 7.85 6.77 -11.24
CA LEU A 52 7.71 6.47 -12.66
C LEU A 52 7.68 4.94 -12.87
N PRO A 53 6.49 4.32 -12.77
CA PRO A 53 6.32 2.86 -12.79
C PRO A 53 6.81 2.16 -14.06
N ASP A 54 7.10 0.87 -13.97
CA ASP A 54 7.37 0.04 -15.16
C ASP A 54 6.13 0.01 -16.07
N GLY A 55 6.34 0.14 -17.38
CA GLY A 55 5.25 0.16 -18.37
C GLY A 55 4.51 1.49 -18.50
N SER A 56 4.86 2.51 -17.70
CA SER A 56 4.21 3.83 -17.73
C SER A 56 4.32 4.53 -19.10
N HIS A 57 5.32 4.19 -19.93
CA HIS A 57 5.47 4.67 -21.31
C HIS A 57 4.40 4.16 -22.29
N ASN A 58 3.47 3.31 -21.85
CA ASN A 58 2.33 2.89 -22.64
C ASN A 58 1.10 3.80 -22.46
N PHE A 59 1.17 4.78 -21.54
CA PHE A 59 0.04 5.64 -21.18
C PHE A 59 0.39 7.11 -21.32
N SER A 60 -0.55 7.90 -21.86
CA SER A 60 -0.36 9.35 -21.98
C SER A 60 -0.23 10.03 -20.62
N ASN A 61 -0.99 9.56 -19.64
CA ASN A 61 -0.92 9.98 -18.24
C ASN A 61 -1.60 8.95 -17.35
N ASP A 62 -1.17 8.86 -16.09
CA ASP A 62 -1.83 8.11 -15.02
C ASP A 62 -1.17 8.46 -13.66
N PHE A 63 -1.68 7.91 -12.56
CA PHE A 63 -1.21 8.18 -11.20
C PHE A 63 -0.69 6.92 -10.50
N VAL A 64 0.25 7.14 -9.57
CA VAL A 64 0.76 6.10 -8.69
C VAL A 64 0.86 6.62 -7.27
N CYS A 65 0.39 5.81 -6.32
CA CYS A 65 0.57 6.04 -4.88
C CYS A 65 1.58 5.02 -4.35
N PHE A 66 2.50 5.43 -3.49
CA PHE A 66 3.51 4.54 -2.90
C PHE A 66 3.90 5.02 -1.51
N ASN A 67 4.49 4.14 -0.71
CA ASN A 67 4.93 4.46 0.65
C ASN A 67 6.42 4.21 0.80
N LEU A 68 7.06 5.06 1.59
CA LEU A 68 8.48 4.98 1.92
C LEU A 68 8.67 4.95 3.43
N PRO A 69 9.68 4.24 3.95
CA PRO A 69 10.09 4.45 5.33
C PRO A 69 10.65 5.87 5.46
N SER A 70 10.41 6.51 6.61
CA SER A 70 11.07 7.77 6.95
C SER A 70 12.58 7.58 6.98
N LEU A 71 13.34 8.65 6.68
CA LEU A 71 14.80 8.63 6.78
C LEU A 71 15.29 8.93 8.20
N THR A 72 14.42 9.46 9.05
CA THR A 72 14.79 10.00 10.37
C THR A 72 14.10 9.28 11.52
N ASP A 73 13.02 8.56 11.27
CA ASP A 73 12.23 7.90 12.29
C ASP A 73 11.84 6.47 11.84
N PRO A 74 12.29 5.40 12.51
CA PRO A 74 11.99 4.02 12.14
C PRO A 74 10.51 3.67 12.24
N GLU A 75 9.72 4.44 12.98
CA GLU A 75 8.31 4.19 13.24
C GLU A 75 7.38 5.04 12.38
N GLN A 76 7.91 5.68 11.33
CA GLN A 76 7.16 6.57 10.46
C GLN A 76 7.31 6.23 8.99
N SER A 77 6.21 6.37 8.26
CA SER A 77 6.13 6.27 6.80
C SER A 77 5.94 7.65 6.18
N VAL A 78 6.48 7.81 4.98
CA VAL A 78 6.28 8.95 4.09
C VAL A 78 5.42 8.49 2.91
N TYR A 79 4.44 9.30 2.55
CA TYR A 79 3.42 8.93 1.58
C TYR A 79 3.66 9.66 0.26
N GLY A 80 3.86 8.91 -0.81
CA GLY A 80 4.13 9.42 -2.14
C GLY A 80 2.92 9.33 -3.05
N ILE A 81 2.67 10.39 -3.81
CA ILE A 81 1.79 10.36 -4.98
C ILE A 81 2.49 10.98 -6.18
N SER A 82 2.36 10.37 -7.34
CA SER A 82 2.95 10.89 -8.57
C SER A 82 1.98 10.85 -9.73
N CYS A 83 1.99 11.92 -10.53
CA CYS A 83 1.31 12.04 -11.82
C CYS A 83 2.38 11.94 -12.90
N TYR A 84 2.40 10.82 -13.64
CA TYR A 84 3.28 10.67 -14.78
C TYR A 84 2.55 11.02 -16.07
N ARG A 85 3.28 11.63 -17.00
CA ARG A 85 2.75 12.09 -18.29
C ARG A 85 3.78 11.87 -19.40
N GLN A 86 3.27 11.74 -20.62
CA GLN A 86 4.05 11.75 -21.85
C GLN A 86 3.83 13.04 -22.62
N ILE A 87 4.90 13.50 -23.27
CA ILE A 87 4.87 14.61 -24.23
C ILE A 87 5.62 14.19 -25.49
N ALA A 88 5.13 14.63 -26.66
CA ALA A 88 5.84 14.42 -27.92
C ALA A 88 7.13 15.25 -27.95
N LEU A 89 8.20 14.73 -28.54
CA LEU A 89 9.48 15.45 -28.65
C LEU A 89 9.35 16.75 -29.47
N GLU A 90 8.37 16.82 -30.37
CA GLU A 90 8.05 18.04 -31.11
C GLU A 90 7.60 19.20 -30.22
N GLU A 91 6.91 18.90 -29.12
CA GLU A 91 6.36 19.88 -28.18
C GLU A 91 7.38 20.32 -27.11
N VAL A 92 8.52 19.63 -27.01
CA VAL A 92 9.60 19.97 -26.08
C VAL A 92 10.47 21.10 -26.66
N LYS A 93 10.53 22.23 -25.94
CA LYS A 93 11.26 23.45 -26.32
C LYS A 93 12.77 23.29 -26.16
N ILE A 94 13.22 22.76 -25.01
CA ILE A 94 14.64 22.54 -24.73
C ILE A 94 14.97 21.08 -24.99
N ARG A 95 15.74 20.83 -26.05
CA ARG A 95 16.18 19.49 -26.42
C ARG A 95 17.60 19.23 -25.94
N THR A 96 17.76 18.20 -25.12
CA THR A 96 19.06 17.72 -24.66
C THR A 96 19.47 16.46 -25.42
N ALA A 97 20.78 16.19 -25.49
CA ALA A 97 21.34 15.11 -26.31
C ALA A 97 20.88 13.70 -25.90
N ASP A 98 20.36 13.55 -24.68
CA ASP A 98 19.83 12.31 -24.12
C ASP A 98 18.38 12.01 -24.56
N LEU A 99 17.68 12.98 -25.15
CA LEU A 99 16.33 12.82 -25.71
C LEU A 99 16.39 12.16 -27.09
N THR A 100 16.44 10.82 -27.08
CA THR A 100 16.61 9.98 -28.28
C THR A 100 15.31 9.34 -28.77
N ARG A 101 14.20 9.48 -28.03
CA ARG A 101 12.90 8.88 -28.32
C ARG A 101 11.91 9.91 -28.87
N SER A 102 10.87 9.45 -29.56
CA SER A 102 9.79 10.31 -30.07
C SER A 102 8.94 10.94 -28.97
N THR A 103 8.91 10.34 -27.77
CA THR A 103 8.23 10.89 -26.60
C THR A 103 9.19 11.03 -25.42
N VAL A 104 8.95 12.05 -24.60
CA VAL A 104 9.59 12.25 -23.31
C VAL A 104 8.61 11.87 -22.22
N GLN A 105 9.10 11.11 -21.25
CA GLN A 105 8.29 10.64 -20.14
C GLN A 105 8.87 11.13 -18.81
N LYS A 106 8.03 11.83 -18.04
CA LYS A 106 8.39 12.35 -16.72
C LYS A 106 7.19 12.23 -15.78
N SER A 107 7.43 12.44 -14.51
CA SER A 107 6.37 12.57 -13.51
C SER A 107 6.63 13.72 -12.57
N VAL A 108 5.54 14.36 -12.14
CA VAL A 108 5.56 15.28 -11.00
C VAL A 108 5.11 14.46 -9.80
N CYS A 109 5.90 14.47 -8.72
CA CYS A 109 5.69 13.65 -7.54
C CYS A 109 5.66 14.53 -6.29
N THR A 110 4.84 14.16 -5.32
CA THR A 110 4.75 14.83 -4.03
C THR A 110 4.94 13.80 -2.92
N LEU A 111 5.78 14.13 -1.93
CA LEU A 111 5.95 13.37 -0.69
C LEU A 111 5.22 14.08 0.45
N LEU A 112 4.49 13.32 1.25
CA LEU A 112 3.55 13.81 2.26
C LEU A 112 3.86 13.23 3.63
N SER A 113 3.54 13.99 4.68
CA SER A 113 3.54 13.51 6.07
C SER A 113 2.21 12.88 6.48
N LEU A 114 1.17 12.98 5.65
CA LEU A 114 -0.16 12.41 5.87
C LEU A 114 -0.62 11.61 4.64
N PRO A 115 -1.37 10.49 4.80
CA PRO A 115 -1.79 9.63 3.71
C PRO A 115 -3.05 10.18 2.99
N ILE A 116 -2.97 11.41 2.49
CA ILE A 116 -4.06 12.15 1.82
C ILE A 116 -3.92 12.12 0.29
N TYR A 117 -3.67 10.93 -0.27
CA TYR A 117 -3.32 10.73 -1.68
C TYR A 117 -4.30 11.40 -2.64
N GLY A 118 -5.57 11.04 -2.60
CA GLY A 118 -6.53 11.54 -3.59
C GLY A 118 -6.85 13.03 -3.44
N TYR A 119 -6.68 13.63 -2.26
CA TYR A 119 -6.77 15.08 -2.11
C TYR A 119 -5.66 15.80 -2.90
N VAL A 120 -4.43 15.29 -2.79
CA VAL A 120 -3.27 15.84 -3.50
C VAL A 120 -3.33 15.49 -4.99
N GLU A 121 -3.86 14.33 -5.35
CA GLU A 121 -4.04 13.86 -6.74
C GLU A 121 -4.75 14.91 -7.62
N VAL A 122 -5.88 15.43 -7.15
CA VAL A 122 -6.69 16.42 -7.87
C VAL A 122 -5.86 17.65 -8.24
N LYS A 123 -5.11 18.18 -7.27
CA LYS A 123 -4.28 19.38 -7.48
C LYS A 123 -3.03 19.06 -8.30
N LEU A 124 -2.38 17.93 -8.02
CA LEU A 124 -1.18 17.47 -8.70
C LEU A 124 -1.44 17.23 -10.20
N SER A 125 -2.64 16.77 -10.57
CA SER A 125 -3.06 16.64 -11.97
C SER A 125 -2.90 17.94 -12.74
N LEU A 126 -3.43 19.04 -12.17
CA LEU A 126 -3.40 20.37 -12.78
C LEU A 126 -1.98 20.95 -12.80
N ILE A 127 -1.22 20.75 -11.72
CA ILE A 127 0.18 21.19 -11.63
C ILE A 127 1.03 20.47 -12.68
N ALA A 128 0.88 19.14 -12.79
CA ALA A 128 1.61 18.35 -13.77
C ALA A 128 1.23 18.74 -15.20
N GLN A 129 -0.05 18.99 -15.47
CA GLN A 129 -0.48 19.48 -16.78
C GLN A 129 0.20 20.82 -17.12
N ALA A 130 0.11 21.82 -16.23
CA ALA A 130 0.70 23.13 -16.46
C ALA A 130 2.24 23.09 -16.53
N PHE A 131 2.90 22.14 -15.85
CA PHE A 131 4.34 21.92 -15.98
C PHE A 131 4.70 21.34 -17.36
N PHE A 132 3.94 20.38 -17.86
CA PHE A 132 4.19 19.77 -19.16
C PHE A 132 3.87 20.72 -20.34
N GLU A 133 2.79 21.50 -20.24
CA GLU A 133 2.39 22.48 -21.26
C GLU A 133 3.43 23.59 -21.49
N GLN A 134 4.33 23.83 -20.52
CA GLN A 134 5.42 24.77 -20.71
C GLN A 134 6.40 24.30 -21.79
N GLY A 135 6.57 22.99 -21.98
CA GLY A 135 7.53 22.37 -22.90
C GLY A 135 9.00 22.60 -22.53
N ASP A 136 9.28 23.38 -21.49
CA ASP A 136 10.60 23.64 -20.92
C ASP A 136 10.65 23.07 -19.51
N PHE A 137 11.27 21.89 -19.38
CA PHE A 137 11.38 21.17 -18.12
C PHE A 137 12.42 21.75 -17.15
N SER A 138 13.17 22.80 -17.56
CA SER A 138 14.06 23.53 -16.66
C SER A 138 13.32 24.61 -15.85
N ALA A 139 12.12 25.00 -16.27
CA ALA A 139 11.28 26.01 -15.61
C ALA A 139 10.53 25.41 -14.40
N THR A 140 11.25 25.20 -13.30
CA THR A 140 10.73 24.53 -12.09
C THR A 140 10.00 25.47 -11.12
N GLU A 141 9.89 26.76 -11.43
CA GLU A 141 9.27 27.76 -10.55
C GLU A 141 7.79 27.47 -10.27
N ILE A 142 7.08 26.87 -11.25
CA ILE A 142 5.70 26.44 -11.05
C ILE A 142 5.58 25.41 -9.94
N LEU A 143 6.58 24.54 -9.78
CA LEU A 143 6.58 23.49 -8.77
C LEU A 143 6.87 24.06 -7.38
N VAL A 144 7.78 25.02 -7.28
CA VAL A 144 8.05 25.77 -6.04
C VAL A 144 6.78 26.47 -5.55
N LYS A 145 6.10 27.21 -6.43
CA LYS A 145 4.82 27.86 -6.11
C LYS A 145 3.74 26.85 -5.72
N ALA A 146 3.65 25.73 -6.44
CA ALA A 146 2.71 24.66 -6.13
C ALA A 146 2.94 24.08 -4.74
N TYR A 147 4.20 23.83 -4.35
CA TYR A 147 4.53 23.36 -3.00
C TYR A 147 4.09 24.34 -1.91
N GLU A 148 4.35 25.63 -2.10
CA GLU A 148 3.96 26.68 -1.15
C GLU A 148 2.44 26.77 -1.03
N GLN A 149 1.72 26.76 -2.15
CA GLN A 149 0.27 26.81 -2.19
C GLN A 149 -0.39 25.57 -1.59
N LEU A 150 0.12 24.37 -1.89
CA LEU A 150 -0.39 23.12 -1.32
C LEU A 150 -0.28 23.13 0.21
N ASN A 151 0.87 23.53 0.74
CA ASN A 151 1.07 23.65 2.18
C ASN A 151 0.21 24.75 2.79
N ALA A 152 0.14 25.93 2.15
CA ALA A 152 -0.71 27.02 2.64
C ALA A 152 -2.17 26.59 2.75
N CYS A 153 -2.71 25.91 1.72
CA CYS A 153 -4.05 25.35 1.77
C CYS A 153 -4.20 24.37 2.94
N LEU A 154 -3.33 23.37 3.06
CA LEU A 154 -3.47 22.31 4.06
C LEU A 154 -3.29 22.80 5.50
N VAL A 155 -2.44 23.81 5.72
CA VAL A 155 -2.25 24.45 7.04
C VAL A 155 -3.42 25.39 7.38
N SER A 156 -4.07 25.99 6.38
CA SER A 156 -5.22 26.87 6.59
C SER A 156 -6.52 26.14 6.91
N LEU A 157 -6.59 24.82 6.69
CA LEU A 157 -7.77 24.03 7.02
C LEU A 157 -7.99 24.02 8.54
N GLU A 158 -9.24 24.15 8.96
CA GLU A 158 -9.56 24.13 10.38
C GLU A 158 -9.19 22.77 10.99
N PRO A 159 -8.78 22.70 12.28
CA PRO A 159 -8.48 21.44 12.95
C PRO A 159 -9.62 20.41 12.90
N GLN A 160 -10.86 20.84 12.68
CA GLN A 160 -12.02 19.97 12.49
C GLN A 160 -12.05 19.32 11.09
N GLU A 161 -11.55 20.00 10.05
CA GLU A 161 -11.44 19.46 8.68
C GLU A 161 -10.22 18.52 8.53
N ILE A 162 -9.15 18.80 9.29
CA ILE A 162 -7.95 17.94 9.37
C ILE A 162 -8.20 16.75 10.32
N GLY A 163 -8.91 16.99 11.43
CA GLY A 163 -9.24 16.00 12.45
C GLY A 163 -10.39 15.07 12.07
N SER A 164 -11.36 15.53 11.28
CA SER A 164 -12.46 14.71 10.75
C SER A 164 -12.18 14.21 9.32
N THR A 165 -11.14 13.40 9.17
CA THR A 165 -11.06 12.17 8.34
C THR A 165 -11.39 12.22 6.83
N ARG A 166 -12.06 13.23 6.27
CA ARG A 166 -12.57 13.24 4.89
C ARG A 166 -11.46 13.29 3.84
N LEU A 167 -10.37 14.00 4.11
CA LEU A 167 -9.26 14.13 3.16
C LEU A 167 -8.62 12.78 2.82
N HIS A 168 -8.58 11.84 3.77
CA HIS A 168 -8.03 10.49 3.58
C HIS A 168 -8.84 9.65 2.59
N PHE A 169 -10.10 10.00 2.37
CA PHE A 169 -11.03 9.24 1.52
C PHE A 169 -11.32 9.94 0.18
N VAL A 170 -10.83 11.17 -0.02
CA VAL A 170 -10.92 11.84 -1.33
C VAL A 170 -10.25 10.95 -2.37
N GLY A 171 -10.90 10.74 -3.52
CA GLY A 171 -10.39 9.94 -4.62
C GLY A 171 -10.49 8.42 -4.42
N VAL A 172 -10.95 7.92 -3.27
CA VAL A 172 -11.16 6.47 -3.06
C VAL A 172 -12.48 6.03 -3.71
N PRO A 173 -12.46 5.23 -4.79
CA PRO A 173 -13.67 4.90 -5.56
C PRO A 173 -14.41 3.71 -4.94
N LEU A 174 -14.73 3.77 -3.64
CA LEU A 174 -15.23 2.62 -2.89
C LEU A 174 -16.52 2.05 -3.48
N ARG A 175 -17.43 2.91 -3.94
CA ARG A 175 -18.67 2.50 -4.63
C ARG A 175 -18.37 1.67 -5.87
N ASP A 176 -17.43 2.11 -6.71
CA ASP A 176 -17.11 1.43 -7.96
C ASP A 176 -16.36 0.12 -7.70
N LEU A 177 -15.51 0.09 -6.65
CA LEU A 177 -14.86 -1.13 -6.18
C LEU A 177 -15.89 -2.15 -5.66
N LEU A 178 -16.88 -1.72 -4.88
CA LEU A 178 -17.96 -2.60 -4.41
C LEU A 178 -18.77 -3.19 -5.59
N LEU A 179 -19.08 -2.37 -6.59
CA LEU A 179 -19.82 -2.82 -7.78
C LEU A 179 -18.99 -3.78 -8.64
N LYS A 180 -17.69 -3.51 -8.80
CA LYS A 180 -16.76 -4.35 -9.58
C LYS A 180 -16.47 -5.69 -8.90
N TRP A 181 -16.12 -5.66 -7.60
CA TRP A 181 -15.64 -6.84 -6.87
C TRP A 181 -16.75 -7.60 -6.13
N ARG A 182 -17.92 -6.97 -5.91
CA ARG A 182 -19.08 -7.55 -5.22
C ARG A 182 -18.66 -8.23 -3.91
N HIS A 183 -19.07 -9.47 -3.68
CA HIS A 183 -18.73 -10.24 -2.48
C HIS A 183 -17.22 -10.46 -2.31
N LYS A 184 -16.40 -10.39 -3.37
CA LYS A 184 -14.94 -10.55 -3.25
C LYS A 184 -14.30 -9.42 -2.46
N ILE A 185 -14.92 -8.25 -2.34
CA ILE A 185 -14.41 -7.17 -1.49
C ILE A 185 -14.24 -7.63 -0.03
N LEU A 186 -15.12 -8.50 0.47
CA LEU A 186 -15.05 -9.05 1.82
C LEU A 186 -13.93 -10.08 1.94
N ILE A 187 -13.64 -10.82 0.87
CA ILE A 187 -12.49 -11.72 0.81
C ILE A 187 -11.19 -10.91 0.86
N LEU A 188 -11.10 -9.85 0.06
CA LEU A 188 -9.94 -8.95 0.04
C LEU A 188 -9.73 -8.27 1.39
N PHE A 189 -10.81 -7.79 2.01
CA PHE A 189 -10.77 -7.22 3.35
C PHE A 189 -10.32 -8.24 4.41
N LYS A 190 -10.82 -9.48 4.33
CA LYS A 190 -10.37 -10.58 5.19
C LYS A 190 -8.88 -10.89 5.01
N LEU A 191 -8.36 -10.89 3.78
CA LEU A 191 -6.93 -11.11 3.54
C LEU A 191 -6.06 -10.02 4.19
N LEU A 192 -6.51 -8.77 4.14
CA LEU A 192 -5.87 -7.63 4.81
C LEU A 192 -5.89 -7.81 6.34
N LEU A 193 -7.03 -8.17 6.94
CA LEU A 193 -7.15 -8.42 8.37
C LEU A 193 -6.31 -9.61 8.85
N LEU A 194 -6.14 -10.63 8.00
CA LEU A 194 -5.30 -11.80 8.26
C LEU A 194 -3.81 -11.56 7.96
N GLN A 195 -3.43 -10.33 7.57
CA GLN A 195 -2.05 -9.93 7.27
C GLN A 195 -1.36 -10.89 6.27
N LYS A 196 -2.12 -11.38 5.27
CA LYS A 196 -1.59 -12.29 4.24
C LYS A 196 -0.61 -11.59 3.32
N ARG A 197 0.17 -12.37 2.56
CA ARG A 197 1.01 -11.88 1.47
C ARG A 197 0.18 -11.78 0.18
N VAL A 198 -0.30 -10.59 -0.12
CA VAL A 198 -1.21 -10.30 -1.23
C VAL A 198 -0.49 -9.42 -2.26
N VAL A 199 -0.49 -9.88 -3.51
CA VAL A 199 0.04 -9.12 -4.65
C VAL A 199 -1.10 -8.78 -5.60
N CYS A 200 -1.45 -7.50 -5.67
CA CYS A 200 -2.34 -6.94 -6.68
C CYS A 200 -1.51 -6.51 -7.88
N PHE A 201 -1.90 -6.93 -9.08
CA PHE A 201 -1.22 -6.51 -10.31
C PHE A 201 -2.18 -5.88 -11.31
N GLY A 202 -1.70 -4.85 -12.01
CA GLY A 202 -2.46 -4.11 -13.02
C GLY A 202 -1.62 -3.00 -13.66
N SER A 203 -1.95 -2.65 -14.90
CA SER A 203 -1.29 -1.63 -15.70
C SER A 203 -2.31 -1.01 -16.67
N PRO A 204 -2.86 0.18 -16.40
CA PRO A 204 -2.27 1.26 -15.60
C PRO A 204 -2.29 1.01 -14.08
N VAL A 205 -1.49 1.78 -13.34
CA VAL A 205 -1.21 1.50 -11.92
C VAL A 205 -2.29 2.06 -11.00
N HIS A 206 -2.95 3.17 -11.36
CA HIS A 206 -3.94 3.82 -10.51
C HIS A 206 -5.08 2.91 -10.02
N PRO A 207 -5.71 2.06 -10.86
CA PRO A 207 -6.73 1.12 -10.40
C PRO A 207 -6.22 0.15 -9.33
N THR A 208 -4.95 -0.24 -9.39
CA THR A 208 -4.30 -1.11 -8.40
C THR A 208 -4.13 -0.39 -7.07
N CYS A 209 -3.63 0.86 -7.10
CA CYS A 209 -3.54 1.70 -5.89
C CYS A 209 -4.92 1.94 -5.28
N ALA A 210 -5.91 2.27 -6.12
CA ALA A 210 -7.28 2.52 -5.71
C ALA A 210 -7.92 1.32 -5.02
N LEU A 211 -7.70 0.10 -5.54
CA LEU A 211 -8.17 -1.13 -4.90
C LEU A 211 -7.59 -1.29 -3.48
N ILE A 212 -6.26 -1.17 -3.34
CA ILE A 212 -5.58 -1.37 -2.05
C ILE A 212 -6.03 -0.33 -1.02
N LEU A 213 -6.06 0.94 -1.40
CA LEU A 213 -6.53 2.03 -0.53
C LEU A 213 -8.03 1.90 -0.23
N GLY A 214 -8.83 1.45 -1.20
CA GLY A 214 -10.25 1.17 -1.01
C GLY A 214 -10.52 0.05 0.00
N ILE A 215 -9.78 -1.06 -0.06
CA ILE A 215 -9.90 -2.13 0.92
C ILE A 215 -9.45 -1.63 2.30
N ALA A 216 -8.34 -0.88 2.38
CA ALA A 216 -7.87 -0.31 3.64
C ALA A 216 -8.90 0.67 4.25
N SER A 217 -9.63 1.41 3.42
CA SER A 217 -10.66 2.37 3.87
C SER A 217 -11.87 1.72 4.56
N LEU A 218 -12.08 0.41 4.37
CA LEU A 218 -13.17 -0.33 5.01
C LEU A 218 -12.99 -0.48 6.52
N HIS A 219 -11.75 -0.39 7.03
CA HIS A 219 -11.50 -0.41 8.47
C HIS A 219 -11.49 1.02 9.03
N PRO A 220 -12.38 1.35 9.98
CA PRO A 220 -12.43 2.68 10.58
C PRO A 220 -11.06 3.14 11.10
N GLU A 221 -10.70 4.38 10.75
CA GLU A 221 -9.45 5.05 11.14
C GLU A 221 -8.15 4.37 10.68
N LEU A 222 -8.19 3.31 9.86
CA LEU A 222 -6.97 2.61 9.46
C LEU A 222 -6.05 3.50 8.64
N ILE A 223 -6.58 4.22 7.65
CA ILE A 223 -5.78 5.14 6.83
C ILE A 223 -5.26 6.32 7.66
N SER A 224 -6.09 6.89 8.54
CA SER A 224 -5.70 8.10 9.27
C SER A 224 -4.74 7.83 10.44
N LYS A 225 -4.94 6.74 11.19
CA LYS A 225 -4.18 6.43 12.40
C LYS A 225 -3.35 5.14 12.31
N GLY A 226 -3.70 4.22 11.42
CA GLY A 226 -3.03 2.93 11.26
C GLY A 226 -1.94 2.90 10.18
N PHE A 227 -1.78 3.98 9.40
CA PHE A 227 -0.79 4.02 8.31
C PHE A 227 0.62 4.45 8.74
N GLN A 228 0.83 4.71 10.04
CA GLN A 228 2.10 5.21 10.57
C GLN A 228 3.33 4.38 10.13
N GLN A 229 3.21 3.05 10.13
CA GLN A 229 4.32 2.12 9.92
C GLN A 229 4.19 1.25 8.65
N VAL A 230 3.35 1.63 7.69
CA VAL A 230 3.02 0.81 6.51
C VAL A 230 4.19 0.48 5.57
N ALA A 231 5.26 1.27 5.62
CA ALA A 231 6.49 1.03 4.86
C ALA A 231 7.70 0.71 5.77
N CYS A 232 7.47 0.52 7.06
CA CYS A 232 8.53 0.31 8.04
C CYS A 232 8.82 -1.18 8.21
N VAL A 233 10.07 -1.57 7.96
CA VAL A 233 10.58 -2.90 8.30
C VAL A 233 12.06 -2.83 8.66
N LYS A 234 12.40 -3.45 9.79
CA LYS A 234 13.80 -3.71 10.17
C LYS A 234 14.22 -5.03 9.55
N THR A 235 14.94 -4.96 8.45
CA THR A 235 15.39 -6.14 7.70
C THR A 235 16.36 -6.99 8.51
N SER A 236 16.37 -8.30 8.25
CA SER A 236 17.26 -9.26 8.92
C SER A 236 18.75 -8.95 8.74
N ARG A 237 19.09 -8.34 7.60
CA ARG A 237 20.42 -7.85 7.22
C ARG A 237 20.28 -6.46 6.59
N PRO A 238 21.32 -5.61 6.63
CA PRO A 238 21.30 -4.35 5.88
C PRO A 238 21.02 -4.60 4.39
N MET A 239 19.98 -3.97 3.86
CA MET A 239 19.60 -4.07 2.44
C MET A 239 19.38 -2.68 1.86
N SER A 240 19.91 -2.40 0.68
CA SER A 240 19.61 -1.16 -0.03
C SER A 240 18.25 -1.28 -0.73
N PRO A 241 17.33 -0.31 -0.58
CA PRO A 241 17.55 1.04 -0.07
C PRO A 241 17.05 1.23 1.38
N MET A 242 16.78 0.17 2.15
CA MET A 242 16.18 0.33 3.47
C MET A 242 17.04 1.23 4.38
N PRO A 243 16.47 2.29 5.00
CA PRO A 243 17.21 3.13 5.93
C PRO A 243 17.74 2.30 7.10
N THR A 244 19.04 2.45 7.39
CA THR A 244 19.66 1.87 8.57
C THR A 244 19.55 2.85 9.72
N PHE A 245 18.72 2.50 10.71
CA PHE A 245 18.69 3.18 11.99
C PHE A 245 19.68 2.50 12.92
N SER A 246 20.63 3.25 13.46
CA SER A 246 21.47 2.77 14.56
C SER A 246 20.55 2.43 15.74
N THR A 247 20.58 1.18 16.20
CA THR A 247 20.03 0.84 17.51
C THR A 247 20.74 1.69 18.55
N PRO A 248 20.03 2.29 19.54
CA PRO A 248 20.71 2.75 20.75
C PRO A 248 21.53 1.58 21.27
N VAL A 249 22.83 1.80 21.41
CA VAL A 249 23.77 0.83 21.96
C VAL A 249 23.24 0.48 23.34
N GLU A 250 22.79 -0.76 23.55
CA GLU A 250 22.83 -1.34 24.89
C GLU A 250 24.30 -1.25 25.31
N GLU A 251 24.60 -0.40 26.28
CA GLU A 251 25.92 -0.29 26.87
C GLU A 251 26.40 -1.69 27.24
N GLN A 252 27.33 -2.21 26.45
CA GLN A 252 28.21 -3.26 26.92
C GLN A 252 28.92 -2.67 28.13
N ILE A 253 28.58 -3.15 29.32
CA ILE A 253 29.37 -2.95 30.53
C ILE A 253 30.71 -3.64 30.25
N GLY A 254 31.62 -2.87 29.67
CA GLY A 254 33.01 -3.18 29.45
C GLY A 254 33.84 -2.43 30.48
N ASP A 255 34.33 -3.21 31.42
CA ASP A 255 35.37 -2.96 32.41
C ASP A 255 36.51 -2.03 31.92
N ASP A 256 36.73 -0.89 32.61
CA ASP A 256 38.06 -0.43 33.07
C ASP A 256 38.01 0.95 33.78
N SER A 257 38.26 0.98 35.10
CA SER A 257 39.12 2.01 35.73
C SER A 257 39.53 1.60 37.16
N ALA A 258 40.80 1.85 37.50
CA ALA A 258 41.58 1.10 38.47
C ALA A 258 41.65 1.65 39.92
N SER A 259 41.85 0.70 40.87
CA SER A 259 42.63 0.73 42.15
C SER A 259 42.02 1.42 43.40
N PRO A 260 42.38 1.05 44.68
CA PRO A 260 43.64 0.44 45.17
C PRO A 260 43.60 -0.67 46.28
N PHE A 261 44.69 -1.47 46.35
CA PHE A 261 45.38 -2.09 47.52
C PHE A 261 44.86 -3.33 48.32
N LYS A 262 45.67 -4.42 48.20
CA LYS A 262 46.13 -5.48 49.16
C LYS A 262 45.14 -6.32 50.02
N THR A 263 45.21 -7.66 49.92
CA THR A 263 46.00 -8.60 50.77
C THR A 263 45.68 -10.08 50.44
N THR A 264 46.68 -10.95 50.63
CA THR A 264 46.83 -12.39 50.31
C THR A 264 45.96 -13.43 51.06
N LEU A 265 45.55 -14.48 50.30
CA LEU A 265 45.41 -15.95 50.49
C LEU A 265 45.49 -16.61 51.91
N PRO A 266 44.83 -17.79 52.09
CA PRO A 266 45.53 -19.07 51.88
C PRO A 266 44.75 -20.17 51.13
N SER A 267 45.54 -21.11 50.59
CA SER A 267 45.27 -22.21 49.65
C SER A 267 44.87 -23.54 50.33
N ILE A 268 44.20 -24.45 49.59
CA ILE A 268 44.36 -25.92 49.72
C ILE A 268 44.26 -26.58 48.32
N VAL A 269 45.14 -27.57 48.09
CA VAL A 269 45.43 -28.35 46.87
C VAL A 269 44.97 -29.80 47.06
N THR A 270 44.50 -30.48 46.00
CA THR A 270 44.80 -31.91 45.59
C THR A 270 43.95 -32.26 44.35
N GLU A 271 44.50 -32.53 43.14
CA GLU A 271 45.15 -33.74 42.54
C GLU A 271 44.22 -34.48 41.54
N GLN A 272 44.57 -34.49 40.23
CA GLN A 272 44.87 -35.65 39.31
C GLN A 272 43.66 -36.56 38.97
N GLU A 273 43.33 -36.97 37.73
CA GLU A 273 44.04 -37.68 36.63
C GLU A 273 43.28 -37.47 35.28
N ALA A 274 43.94 -37.20 34.13
CA ALA A 274 44.38 -38.10 33.02
C ALA A 274 43.28 -38.76 32.14
N ASN A 275 43.14 -38.30 30.87
CA ASN A 275 43.46 -39.07 29.63
C ASN A 275 42.88 -38.43 28.34
N GLU A 276 43.78 -38.18 27.38
CA GLU A 276 43.56 -38.13 25.92
C GLU A 276 43.61 -39.59 25.35
N PRO A 277 43.31 -39.94 24.05
CA PRO A 277 43.68 -39.17 22.85
C PRO A 277 42.78 -39.26 21.57
N GLN A 278 42.95 -38.22 20.72
CA GLN A 278 43.21 -38.20 19.26
C GLN A 278 42.63 -39.26 18.29
N HIS A 279 41.95 -38.81 17.21
CA HIS A 279 42.39 -38.91 15.79
C HIS A 279 41.29 -38.41 14.80
N GLY A 280 41.67 -37.55 13.84
CA GLY A 280 40.91 -37.33 12.58
C GLY A 280 41.37 -38.30 11.48
N PRO A 281 41.28 -37.98 10.18
CA PRO A 281 40.24 -37.27 9.40
C PRO A 281 39.86 -38.08 8.11
N ILE A 282 39.15 -37.44 7.14
CA ILE A 282 39.20 -37.68 5.67
C ILE A 282 38.01 -38.44 4.97
N ALA A 283 37.32 -37.65 4.13
CA ALA A 283 36.88 -37.84 2.72
C ALA A 283 35.72 -38.75 2.26
N THR A 284 34.88 -38.09 1.44
CA THR A 284 34.31 -38.47 0.13
C THR A 284 33.37 -39.66 -0.02
N GLY A 285 32.16 -39.37 -0.52
CA GLY A 285 31.31 -40.32 -1.23
C GLY A 285 30.18 -39.59 -1.97
N ARG A 286 30.25 -39.59 -3.31
CA ARG A 286 29.16 -39.26 -4.26
C ARG A 286 28.42 -40.55 -4.58
N GLU A 287 27.09 -40.56 -4.50
CA GLU A 287 26.14 -41.39 -5.29
C GLU A 287 24.84 -40.56 -5.36
N ALA A 288 24.35 -40.06 -6.53
CA ALA A 288 23.61 -40.75 -7.60
C ALA A 288 22.38 -41.51 -7.05
N ASP A 289 21.20 -40.88 -7.08
CA ASP A 289 20.18 -40.99 -8.14
C ASP A 289 19.37 -42.29 -8.01
N GLU A 290 18.16 -42.20 -7.44
CA GLU A 290 17.11 -43.18 -7.71
C GLU A 290 15.73 -42.53 -7.67
N LEU A 291 15.09 -42.64 -8.84
CA LEU A 291 13.74 -42.23 -9.20
C LEU A 291 12.71 -43.13 -8.51
N LEU A 292 11.66 -42.54 -7.95
CA LEU A 292 10.35 -43.18 -7.86
C LEU A 292 9.26 -42.19 -8.29
N ASN A 293 8.75 -42.45 -9.49
CA ASN A 293 7.43 -42.03 -9.95
C ASN A 293 6.38 -42.72 -9.07
N ASP A 294 5.40 -41.95 -8.56
CA ASP A 294 4.02 -42.40 -8.60
C ASP A 294 3.09 -41.17 -8.72
N PRO A 295 2.12 -41.17 -9.65
CA PRO A 295 1.24 -40.04 -9.91
C PRO A 295 -0.07 -40.21 -9.14
N ASP A 296 -0.60 -39.13 -8.57
CA ASP A 296 -2.05 -39.06 -8.37
C ASP A 296 -2.53 -37.62 -8.41
N GLY A 297 -2.93 -37.22 -9.62
CA GLY A 297 -3.71 -36.02 -9.86
C GLY A 297 -5.14 -36.24 -9.39
N ARG A 298 -5.62 -35.37 -8.51
CA ARG A 298 -7.06 -35.16 -8.30
C ARG A 298 -7.37 -33.68 -8.41
N SER A 299 -7.58 -33.27 -9.66
CA SER A 299 -8.40 -32.14 -10.04
C SER A 299 -9.85 -32.41 -9.59
N ILE A 300 -10.46 -31.49 -8.87
CA ILE A 300 -11.92 -31.49 -8.62
C ILE A 300 -12.44 -30.14 -9.09
N ALA A 301 -13.05 -30.17 -10.28
CA ALA A 301 -13.92 -29.14 -10.80
C ALA A 301 -15.27 -29.76 -11.14
N SER A 302 -16.32 -28.96 -10.93
CA SER A 302 -17.67 -29.05 -11.50
C SER A 302 -18.78 -29.77 -10.70
N ALA A 303 -19.72 -28.96 -10.22
CA ALA A 303 -21.15 -29.25 -10.19
C ALA A 303 -21.87 -27.92 -10.54
N ARG A 304 -22.18 -27.71 -11.83
CA ARG A 304 -23.50 -27.84 -12.46
C ARG A 304 -24.56 -26.83 -11.96
N GLU A 305 -24.78 -25.85 -12.83
CA GLU A 305 -25.89 -24.92 -12.90
C GLU A 305 -27.21 -25.62 -13.21
N ALA A 306 -28.31 -25.06 -12.72
CA ALA A 306 -29.66 -25.34 -13.18
C ALA A 306 -30.25 -24.07 -13.80
N HIS A 307 -30.63 -24.21 -15.08
CA HIS A 307 -31.40 -23.30 -15.93
C HIS A 307 -32.70 -22.84 -15.26
N LEU A 308 -33.11 -21.60 -15.53
CA LEU A 308 -34.52 -21.21 -15.67
C LEU A 308 -34.61 -19.96 -16.57
N ASP A 309 -35.56 -20.03 -17.49
CA ASP A 309 -35.71 -19.24 -18.71
C ASP A 309 -36.20 -17.79 -18.52
N GLU A 310 -35.99 -17.03 -19.59
CA GLU A 310 -36.45 -15.67 -19.86
C GLU A 310 -37.95 -15.44 -19.64
N MET A 311 -38.32 -14.28 -19.09
CA MET A 311 -39.39 -13.49 -19.70
C MET A 311 -39.25 -11.99 -19.42
N THR A 312 -39.30 -11.24 -20.51
CA THR A 312 -39.42 -9.78 -20.65
C THR A 312 -40.62 -9.19 -19.88
N THR A 313 -40.49 -7.99 -19.29
CA THR A 313 -41.22 -6.75 -19.64
C THR A 313 -41.22 -5.66 -18.54
N SER A 314 -40.80 -4.47 -18.97
CA SER A 314 -41.28 -3.10 -18.65
C SER A 314 -41.95 -2.74 -17.32
N SER A 315 -41.34 -1.75 -16.66
CA SER A 315 -41.90 -0.50 -16.09
C SER A 315 -43.29 -0.51 -15.42
N SER A 316 -43.34 -0.03 -14.17
CA SER A 316 -43.94 1.26 -13.77
C SER A 316 -44.50 1.21 -12.34
N SER A 317 -44.27 2.30 -11.60
CA SER A 317 -44.77 2.56 -10.25
C SER A 317 -46.30 2.57 -10.18
N PRO A 318 -46.90 2.35 -8.99
CA PRO A 318 -48.23 2.87 -8.73
C PRO A 318 -48.25 3.84 -7.53
N SER A 319 -48.89 4.98 -7.79
CA SER A 319 -49.43 5.93 -6.83
C SER A 319 -50.81 5.48 -6.33
N SER A 320 -51.01 5.63 -5.02
CA SER A 320 -52.22 5.95 -4.24
C SER A 320 -53.63 5.80 -4.86
N ALA A 321 -54.52 5.11 -4.13
CA ALA A 321 -55.75 5.66 -3.50
C ALA A 321 -56.97 4.70 -3.49
N SER A 322 -57.41 4.39 -2.26
CA SER A 322 -58.78 4.46 -1.71
C SER A 322 -59.97 3.66 -2.29
N SER A 323 -60.60 2.90 -1.38
CA SER A 323 -62.05 2.90 -1.04
C SER A 323 -62.93 1.68 -1.38
N MET A 324 -63.46 1.11 -0.29
CA MET A 324 -64.87 0.76 0.00
C MET A 324 -65.47 -0.62 -0.37
N GLU A 325 -65.87 -1.30 0.72
CA GLU A 325 -67.17 -1.95 1.01
C GLU A 325 -67.44 -3.45 0.72
N ALA A 326 -67.82 -4.11 1.84
CA ALA A 326 -68.93 -5.05 2.05
C ALA A 326 -68.80 -6.59 1.82
N ALA A 327 -68.68 -7.27 2.96
CA ALA A 327 -69.52 -8.37 3.51
C ALA A 327 -69.78 -9.68 2.72
N GLY A 328 -69.45 -10.82 3.37
CA GLY A 328 -69.98 -12.15 3.05
C GLY A 328 -69.43 -13.24 3.97
N SER A 329 -70.30 -13.83 4.80
CA SER A 329 -70.03 -14.86 5.82
C SER A 329 -69.55 -16.21 5.28
N GLY A 330 -68.85 -17.01 6.10
CA GLY A 330 -68.83 -18.46 5.91
C GLY A 330 -67.67 -19.21 6.55
N THR A 331 -67.95 -19.85 7.68
CA THR A 331 -67.15 -20.78 8.49
C THR A 331 -66.39 -21.88 7.72
N GLY A 332 -65.18 -22.22 8.18
CA GLY A 332 -64.48 -23.44 7.76
C GLY A 332 -63.07 -23.55 8.34
N SER A 333 -62.96 -23.95 9.61
CA SER A 333 -61.70 -24.29 10.26
C SER A 333 -61.05 -25.49 9.59
N ASN A 334 -59.82 -25.34 9.09
CA ASN A 334 -58.85 -26.43 9.05
C ASN A 334 -57.43 -25.89 9.21
N GLN A 335 -56.82 -26.31 10.31
CA GLN A 335 -55.44 -26.03 10.68
C GLN A 335 -54.48 -26.55 9.60
N ARG A 336 -53.68 -25.66 9.03
CA ARG A 336 -52.37 -25.99 8.49
C ARG A 336 -51.36 -25.04 9.13
N LEU A 337 -50.38 -25.64 9.80
CA LEU A 337 -49.22 -24.98 10.41
C LEU A 337 -48.58 -24.02 9.39
N PRO A 338 -48.36 -22.73 9.69
CA PRO A 338 -47.54 -21.90 8.84
C PRO A 338 -46.08 -22.32 9.01
N ALA A 339 -45.44 -22.69 7.90
CA ALA A 339 -44.00 -22.67 7.77
C ALA A 339 -43.46 -21.33 8.31
N ALA A 340 -42.34 -21.37 9.01
CA ALA A 340 -41.69 -20.20 9.60
C ALA A 340 -41.51 -19.11 8.53
N THR A 341 -42.43 -18.14 8.52
CA THR A 341 -42.32 -16.90 7.78
C THR A 341 -41.06 -16.21 8.27
N LEU A 342 -40.06 -16.09 7.40
CA LEU A 342 -38.88 -15.25 7.59
C LEU A 342 -39.37 -13.80 7.79
N MET A 343 -39.61 -13.42 9.04
CA MET A 343 -39.86 -12.04 9.41
C MET A 343 -38.53 -11.28 9.35
N ARG A 344 -38.35 -10.47 8.30
CA ARG A 344 -38.12 -9.02 8.42
C ARG A 344 -37.73 -8.44 7.07
N GLU A 345 -38.71 -7.85 6.38
CA GLU A 345 -38.45 -6.63 5.64
C GLU A 345 -38.20 -5.54 6.69
N THR A 346 -36.94 -5.41 7.12
CA THR A 346 -36.54 -4.27 7.95
C THR A 346 -36.59 -3.06 7.04
N SER A 347 -37.50 -2.11 7.31
CA SER A 347 -37.63 -0.92 6.46
C SER A 347 -36.28 -0.23 6.32
N VAL A 348 -36.00 0.36 5.15
CA VAL A 348 -34.76 1.10 4.89
C VAL A 348 -34.53 2.17 5.96
N ASP A 349 -35.60 2.78 6.49
CA ASP A 349 -35.55 3.75 7.58
C ASP A 349 -35.09 3.13 8.91
N THR A 350 -35.51 1.90 9.22
CA THR A 350 -35.06 1.18 10.42
C THR A 350 -33.58 0.81 10.28
N ILE A 351 -33.14 0.41 9.08
CA ILE A 351 -31.74 0.13 8.78
C ILE A 351 -30.90 1.42 8.92
N ALA A 352 -31.36 2.54 8.37
CA ALA A 352 -30.70 3.85 8.45
C ALA A 352 -30.61 4.39 9.88
N SER A 353 -31.66 4.23 10.69
CA SER A 353 -31.64 4.57 12.12
C SER A 353 -30.61 3.73 12.88
N ASN A 354 -30.54 2.43 12.60
CA ASN A 354 -29.55 1.55 13.23
C ASN A 354 -28.11 1.91 12.84
N PHE A 355 -27.88 2.28 11.57
CA PHE A 355 -26.56 2.77 11.13
C PHE A 355 -26.19 4.11 11.76
N SER A 356 -27.15 5.01 11.96
CA SER A 356 -26.93 6.28 12.68
C SER A 356 -26.46 6.03 14.12
N SER A 357 -27.04 5.04 14.80
CA SER A 357 -26.62 4.65 16.15
C SER A 357 -25.23 4.00 16.18
N LEU A 358 -24.85 3.23 15.16
CA LEU A 358 -23.50 2.64 15.05
C LEU A 358 -22.43 3.71 14.75
N TYR A 359 -22.79 4.77 14.02
CA TYR A 359 -21.91 5.91 13.76
C TYR A 359 -21.67 6.76 15.02
N ALA A 360 -22.52 6.65 16.03
CA ALA A 360 -22.40 7.38 17.29
C ALA A 360 -21.31 6.79 18.21
N ILE A 361 -20.83 5.58 17.93
CA ILE A 361 -19.75 4.95 18.69
C ILE A 361 -18.42 5.42 18.09
N GLU A 362 -17.68 6.20 18.86
CA GLU A 362 -16.31 6.60 18.54
C GLU A 362 -15.46 5.36 18.26
N PRO A 363 -14.75 5.26 17.12
CA PRO A 363 -13.96 4.07 16.79
C PRO A 363 -12.95 3.66 17.87
N SER A 364 -12.44 4.65 18.61
CA SER A 364 -11.51 4.45 19.71
C SER A 364 -12.10 3.59 20.85
N GLU A 365 -13.43 3.64 21.09
CA GLU A 365 -14.09 2.90 22.18
C GLU A 365 -14.02 1.39 22.01
N TRP A 366 -13.95 0.89 20.77
CA TRP A 366 -13.78 -0.53 20.47
C TRP A 366 -12.36 -0.89 20.02
N GLY A 367 -11.39 0.02 20.23
CA GLY A 367 -9.98 -0.24 19.98
C GLY A 367 -9.55 -0.08 18.51
N ALA A 368 -10.25 0.75 17.73
CA ALA A 368 -9.83 1.10 16.38
C ALA A 368 -8.66 2.11 16.36
N PRO A 369 -7.87 2.15 15.27
CA PRO A 369 -7.81 1.13 14.24
C PRO A 369 -7.11 -0.14 14.76
N LEU A 370 -7.40 -1.28 14.13
CA LEU A 370 -6.61 -2.48 14.37
C LEU A 370 -5.17 -2.21 13.94
N ARG A 371 -4.22 -2.52 14.82
CA ARG A 371 -2.79 -2.44 14.49
C ARG A 371 -2.46 -3.64 13.60
N ILE A 372 -2.58 -3.47 12.29
CA ILE A 372 -2.30 -4.54 11.31
C ILE A 372 -1.12 -4.23 10.38
N PHE A 373 -0.66 -2.98 10.34
CA PHE A 373 0.52 -2.55 9.57
C PHE A 373 1.65 -2.11 10.51
N HIS A 374 2.21 -3.07 11.23
CA HIS A 374 3.37 -2.90 12.10
C HIS A 374 4.22 -4.18 12.08
N GLU A 375 5.41 -4.13 12.67
CA GLU A 375 6.26 -5.31 12.91
C GLU A 375 6.51 -6.20 11.69
N GLY A 376 6.73 -5.57 10.52
CA GLY A 376 7.03 -6.27 9.28
C GLY A 376 5.82 -6.64 8.42
N VAL A 377 4.65 -6.05 8.70
CA VAL A 377 3.49 -6.13 7.80
C VAL A 377 3.35 -4.83 7.00
N LEU A 378 3.48 -4.94 5.68
CA LEU A 378 3.59 -3.78 4.78
C LEU A 378 2.28 -3.48 4.03
N CYS A 379 2.01 -2.20 3.76
CA CYS A 379 0.97 -1.76 2.83
C CYS A 379 1.59 -0.78 1.84
N LEU A 380 1.83 -1.25 0.61
CA LEU A 380 2.50 -0.48 -0.43
C LEU A 380 1.58 -0.41 -1.66
N PRO A 381 0.78 0.67 -1.83
CA PRO A 381 -0.17 0.77 -2.94
C PRO A 381 0.49 0.58 -4.31
N TYR A 382 1.79 0.88 -4.41
CA TYR A 382 2.67 0.46 -5.49
C TYR A 382 4.06 0.12 -4.97
N ILE A 383 4.67 -0.89 -5.57
CA ILE A 383 6.07 -1.28 -5.40
C ILE A 383 6.73 -1.46 -6.77
N SER A 384 7.99 -1.06 -6.89
CA SER A 384 8.78 -1.27 -8.10
C SER A 384 9.62 -2.54 -8.00
N LEU A 385 10.03 -3.07 -9.17
CA LEU A 385 10.81 -4.31 -9.27
C LEU A 385 12.06 -4.38 -8.36
N PRO A 386 12.86 -3.31 -8.16
CA PRO A 386 14.03 -3.36 -7.29
C PRO A 386 13.75 -3.73 -5.83
N TYR A 387 12.52 -3.56 -5.34
CA TYR A 387 12.12 -3.95 -3.99
C TYR A 387 11.66 -5.41 -3.87
N MET A 388 11.63 -6.18 -4.97
CA MET A 388 11.13 -7.56 -4.94
C MET A 388 11.90 -8.45 -3.93
N ASP A 389 13.20 -8.22 -3.76
CA ASP A 389 14.01 -8.97 -2.81
C ASP A 389 13.66 -8.65 -1.35
N LEU A 390 13.15 -7.44 -1.05
CA LEU A 390 12.66 -7.08 0.28
C LEU A 390 11.54 -8.03 0.73
N LEU A 391 10.67 -8.44 -0.18
CA LEU A 391 9.53 -9.33 0.12
C LEU A 391 9.94 -10.74 0.54
N THR A 392 11.21 -11.11 0.29
CA THR A 392 11.78 -12.39 0.71
C THR A 392 12.48 -12.34 2.07
N ASP A 393 12.65 -11.14 2.65
CA ASP A 393 13.32 -11.01 3.94
C ASP A 393 12.47 -11.65 5.06
N PRO A 394 13.09 -12.43 5.97
CA PRO A 394 12.36 -13.05 7.08
C PRO A 394 11.63 -12.07 8.00
N SER A 395 12.07 -10.80 8.07
CA SER A 395 11.39 -9.76 8.83
C SER A 395 10.09 -9.30 8.18
N VAL A 396 9.85 -9.60 6.89
CA VAL A 396 8.58 -9.28 6.21
C VAL A 396 7.60 -10.43 6.43
N LYS A 397 6.68 -10.21 7.37
CA LYS A 397 5.72 -11.23 7.82
C LYS A 397 4.47 -11.29 6.93
N GLY A 398 4.02 -10.15 6.42
CA GLY A 398 2.82 -10.04 5.59
C GLY A 398 2.87 -8.76 4.75
N TYR A 399 2.04 -8.69 3.70
CA TYR A 399 1.96 -7.45 2.93
C TYR A 399 0.73 -7.42 2.00
N ILE A 400 0.24 -6.22 1.72
CA ILE A 400 -0.59 -5.95 0.55
C ILE A 400 0.15 -4.97 -0.35
N ILE A 401 0.45 -5.39 -1.58
CA ILE A 401 1.25 -4.59 -2.52
C ILE A 401 0.61 -4.51 -3.89
N GLY A 402 0.81 -3.38 -4.57
CA GLY A 402 0.47 -3.18 -5.97
C GLY A 402 1.70 -3.23 -6.87
N ALA A 403 1.64 -3.89 -8.03
CA ALA A 403 2.74 -3.91 -8.98
C ALA A 403 2.24 -3.92 -10.43
N SER A 404 2.99 -3.32 -11.36
CA SER A 404 2.71 -3.41 -12.81
C SER A 404 3.64 -4.39 -13.54
N ASN A 405 4.78 -4.74 -12.94
CA ASN A 405 5.78 -5.57 -13.60
C ASN A 405 5.39 -7.05 -13.58
N VAL A 406 5.36 -7.68 -14.75
CA VAL A 406 5.01 -9.10 -14.96
C VAL A 406 5.87 -10.07 -14.12
N LEU A 407 7.08 -9.68 -13.72
CA LEU A 407 7.95 -10.53 -12.90
C LEU A 407 7.34 -10.87 -11.53
N PHE A 408 6.48 -10.02 -10.98
CA PHE A 408 5.71 -10.36 -9.77
C PHE A 408 4.76 -11.53 -10.01
N GLN A 409 4.20 -11.68 -11.21
CA GLN A 409 3.36 -12.83 -11.60
C GLN A 409 4.17 -14.12 -11.75
N HIS A 410 5.41 -14.02 -12.22
CA HIS A 410 6.28 -15.18 -12.40
C HIS A 410 6.78 -15.73 -11.06
N LYS A 411 6.93 -14.88 -10.03
CA LYS A 411 7.34 -15.28 -8.68
C LYS A 411 6.15 -15.53 -7.75
N ARG A 412 5.26 -16.47 -8.13
CA ARG A 412 4.04 -16.80 -7.38
C ARG A 412 4.30 -17.17 -5.92
N GLN A 413 5.45 -17.79 -5.61
CA GLN A 413 5.85 -18.19 -4.27
C GLN A 413 6.04 -17.02 -3.29
N LEU A 414 6.13 -15.78 -3.79
CA LEU A 414 6.18 -14.60 -2.91
C LEU A 414 4.83 -14.39 -2.21
N ALA A 415 3.71 -14.71 -2.88
CA ALA A 415 2.37 -14.37 -2.43
C ALA A 415 1.58 -15.59 -1.97
N ASP A 416 0.77 -15.40 -0.92
CA ASP A 416 -0.32 -16.33 -0.59
C ASP A 416 -1.45 -16.19 -1.62
N VAL A 417 -1.70 -14.96 -2.10
CA VAL A 417 -2.77 -14.64 -3.05
C VAL A 417 -2.28 -13.62 -4.08
N MET A 418 -2.57 -13.91 -5.35
CA MET A 418 -2.36 -12.99 -6.46
C MET A 418 -3.69 -12.50 -7.01
N ILE A 419 -3.80 -11.20 -7.25
CA ILE A 419 -5.02 -10.55 -7.73
C ILE A 419 -4.71 -9.82 -9.02
N ASP A 420 -5.39 -10.23 -10.08
CA ASP A 420 -5.46 -9.48 -11.33
C ASP A 420 -6.51 -8.38 -11.17
N VAL A 421 -6.08 -7.12 -11.19
CA VAL A 421 -6.99 -5.97 -11.01
C VAL A 421 -7.78 -5.68 -12.29
N GLU A 422 -7.29 -6.11 -13.45
CA GLU A 422 -7.90 -5.85 -14.75
C GLU A 422 -8.83 -6.95 -15.22
N SER A 423 -8.61 -8.21 -14.81
CA SER A 423 -9.52 -9.29 -15.16
C SER A 423 -10.90 -9.01 -14.57
N THR A 424 -11.81 -8.49 -15.39
CA THR A 424 -13.24 -8.48 -15.12
C THR A 424 -13.70 -9.92 -14.89
N ILE A 425 -14.32 -10.14 -13.73
CA ILE A 425 -14.92 -11.42 -13.34
C ILE A 425 -16.26 -11.59 -14.03
#